data_AF-A0A2P1NMM9-F1
#
_entry.id   AF-A0A2P1NMM9-F1
#
_cell.length_a   1.000
_cell.length_b   1.000
_cell.length_c   1.000
_cell.angle_alpha   90.00
_cell.angle_beta   90.00
_cell.angle_gamma   90.00
#
_symmetry.space_group_name_H-M   'P 1'
#
loop_
_entity.id
_entity.type
_entity.pdbx_description
1 polymer ?
#
loop_
_entity_poly.entity_id
_entity_poly.type
_entity_poly.pdbx_seq_one_letter_code
_entity_poly.pdbx_strand_id
1 'polypeptide(L)'
;MRADAQKNYDRLLATAREVFAEQGADASLRDIARRAQVGLGTLYRHFPSREALLQALLRTSFEALAARADALQTQDDSASALVSWLQETIAFTHERRDLIAALAWLREQPSHAARADRLFGVIAGAILV
;
A
#
# COMPACT_ATOMS: atom_id res chain seq x y z
N MET A 1 -22.35 -12.51 3.63
CA MET A 1 -21.14 -12.95 4.37
C MET A 1 -19.82 -12.74 3.61
N ARG A 2 -19.61 -13.25 2.37
CA ARG A 2 -18.37 -12.94 1.62
C ARG A 2 -18.25 -11.47 1.19
N ALA A 3 -19.36 -10.87 0.74
CA ALA A 3 -19.39 -9.46 0.35
C ALA A 3 -19.07 -8.50 1.52
N ASP A 4 -19.52 -8.83 2.74
CA ASP A 4 -19.28 -8.01 3.93
C ASP A 4 -17.81 -8.09 4.37
N ALA A 5 -17.20 -9.28 4.27
CA ALA A 5 -15.77 -9.45 4.51
C ALA A 5 -14.91 -8.66 3.51
N GLN A 6 -15.30 -8.66 2.22
CA GLN A 6 -14.60 -7.88 1.20
C GLN A 6 -14.74 -6.37 1.45
N LYS A 7 -15.95 -5.87 1.73
CA LYS A 7 -16.18 -4.45 2.06
C LYS A 7 -15.37 -4.02 3.29
N ASN A 8 -15.28 -4.88 4.31
CA ASN A 8 -14.46 -4.61 5.48
C ASN A 8 -12.96 -4.56 5.15
N TYR A 9 -12.49 -5.47 4.29
CA TYR A 9 -11.12 -5.48 3.79
C TYR A 9 -10.78 -4.19 3.02
N ASP A 10 -11.62 -3.80 2.07
CA ASP A 10 -11.41 -2.60 1.24
C ASP A 10 -11.41 -1.32 2.10
N ARG A 11 -12.35 -1.23 3.04
CA ARG A 11 -12.43 -0.10 3.99
C ARG A 11 -11.22 -0.02 4.92
N LEU A 12 -10.73 -1.16 5.40
CA LEU A 12 -9.50 -1.23 6.20
C LEU A 12 -8.29 -0.74 5.40
N LEU A 13 -8.17 -1.15 4.12
CA LEU A 13 -7.06 -0.69 3.27
C LEU A 13 -7.13 0.81 2.98
N ALA A 14 -8.31 1.33 2.62
CA ALA A 14 -8.48 2.76 2.37
C ALA A 14 -8.11 3.59 3.61
N THR A 15 -8.67 3.23 4.77
CA THR A 15 -8.39 3.92 6.04
C THR A 15 -6.92 3.80 6.45
N ALA A 16 -6.32 2.62 6.29
CA ALA A 16 -4.92 2.43 6.63
C ALA A 16 -4.01 3.33 5.81
N ARG A 17 -4.30 3.49 4.51
CA ARG A 17 -3.55 4.39 3.62
C ARG A 17 -3.54 5.83 4.14
N GLU A 18 -4.70 6.34 4.51
CA GLU A 18 -4.85 7.69 5.07
C GLU A 18 -4.08 7.84 6.38
N VAL A 19 -4.24 6.90 7.30
CA VAL A 19 -3.57 6.95 8.61
C VAL A 19 -2.05 6.86 8.48
N PHE A 20 -1.53 6.02 7.58
CA PHE A 20 -0.09 5.95 7.33
C PHE A 20 0.45 7.21 6.65
N ALA A 21 -0.33 7.87 5.80
CA ALA A 21 0.04 9.16 5.21
C ALA A 21 0.04 10.29 6.26
N GLU A 22 -0.89 10.25 7.23
CA GLU A 22 -0.95 11.25 8.30
C GLU A 22 0.12 11.04 9.40
N GLN A 23 0.35 9.79 9.80
CA GLN A 23 1.10 9.45 11.02
C GLN A 23 2.44 8.74 10.73
N GLY A 24 2.72 8.40 9.48
CA GLY A 24 3.94 7.69 9.08
C GLY A 24 4.17 6.39 9.85
N ALA A 25 5.43 6.18 10.26
CA ALA A 25 5.86 4.97 10.95
C ALA A 25 5.24 4.77 12.35
N ASP A 26 4.56 5.78 12.91
CA ASP A 26 3.91 5.70 14.23
C ASP A 26 2.42 5.33 14.15
N ALA A 27 1.88 5.15 12.93
CA ALA A 27 0.49 4.79 12.69
C ALA A 27 0.01 3.58 13.52
N SER A 28 -1.08 3.77 14.27
CA SER A 28 -1.64 2.76 15.17
C SER A 28 -2.67 1.85 14.49
N LEU A 29 -2.46 0.52 14.53
CA LEU A 29 -3.45 -0.46 14.03
C LEU A 29 -4.80 -0.35 14.75
N ARG A 30 -4.81 0.07 16.01
CA ARG A 30 -6.07 0.31 16.75
C ARG A 30 -6.80 1.54 16.23
N ASP A 31 -6.07 2.60 15.90
CA ASP A 31 -6.66 3.80 15.31
C ASP A 31 -7.24 3.49 13.92
N ILE A 32 -6.49 2.75 13.10
CA ILE A 32 -6.95 2.27 11.78
C ILE A 32 -8.25 1.48 11.90
N ALA A 33 -8.31 0.48 12.78
CA ALA A 33 -9.51 -0.32 13.00
C ALA A 33 -10.71 0.55 13.43
N ARG A 34 -10.47 1.49 14.36
CA ARG A 34 -11.48 2.43 14.85
C ARG A 34 -12.02 3.34 13.74
N ARG A 35 -11.13 3.99 12.98
CA ARG A 35 -11.52 4.89 11.87
C ARG A 35 -12.23 4.12 10.75
N ALA A 36 -11.81 2.88 10.49
CA ALA A 36 -12.46 1.99 9.52
C ALA A 36 -13.81 1.45 10.03
N GLN A 37 -14.20 1.72 11.28
CA GLN A 37 -15.39 1.18 11.93
C GLN A 37 -15.43 -0.36 11.89
N VAL A 38 -14.28 -0.99 12.10
CA VAL A 38 -14.09 -2.45 12.11
C VAL A 38 -13.43 -2.86 13.43
N GLY A 39 -13.88 -3.98 14.00
CA GLY A 39 -13.27 -4.51 15.23
C GLY A 39 -11.79 -4.90 15.02
N LEU A 40 -10.94 -4.67 16.02
CA LEU A 40 -9.51 -4.99 15.95
C LEU A 40 -9.25 -6.48 15.64
N GLY A 41 -10.08 -7.38 16.17
CA GLY A 41 -9.99 -8.80 15.84
C GLY A 41 -10.27 -9.10 14.36
N THR A 42 -11.15 -8.34 13.71
CA THR A 42 -11.41 -8.45 12.27
C THR A 42 -10.25 -7.91 11.46
N LEU A 43 -9.62 -6.81 11.89
CA LEU A 43 -8.37 -6.32 11.27
C LEU A 43 -7.31 -7.42 11.31
N TYR A 44 -7.03 -8.02 12.47
CA TYR A 44 -6.02 -9.07 12.59
C TYR A 44 -6.36 -10.35 11.82
N ARG A 45 -7.65 -10.65 11.60
CA ARG A 45 -8.07 -11.76 10.73
C ARG A 45 -7.71 -11.51 9.27
N HIS A 46 -7.81 -10.28 8.78
CA HIS A 46 -7.42 -9.91 7.42
C HIS A 46 -5.92 -9.65 7.28
N PHE A 47 -5.31 -9.05 8.30
CA PHE A 47 -3.93 -8.62 8.34
C PHE A 47 -3.29 -9.10 9.65
N PRO A 48 -2.75 -10.33 9.69
CA PRO A 48 -2.21 -10.92 10.92
C PRO A 48 -1.10 -10.11 11.58
N SER A 49 -0.44 -9.20 10.83
CA SER A 49 0.58 -8.30 11.32
C SER A 49 0.50 -6.92 10.66
N ARG A 50 1.16 -5.94 11.28
CA ARG A 50 1.38 -4.61 10.67
C ARG A 50 2.05 -4.73 9.30
N GLU A 51 3.00 -5.65 9.19
CA GLU A 51 3.70 -5.97 7.96
C GLU A 51 2.73 -6.47 6.89
N ALA A 52 1.81 -7.39 7.22
CA ALA A 52 0.81 -7.90 6.28
C ALA A 52 -0.12 -6.78 5.75
N LEU A 53 -0.47 -5.81 6.59
CA LEU A 53 -1.23 -4.63 6.17
C LEU A 53 -0.44 -3.73 5.22
N LEU A 54 0.82 -3.43 5.56
CA LEU A 54 1.71 -2.63 4.71
C LEU A 54 1.96 -3.30 3.35
N GLN A 55 2.16 -4.63 3.34
CA GLN A 55 2.28 -5.42 2.12
C GLN A 55 1.03 -5.33 1.25
N ALA A 56 -0.15 -5.45 1.85
CA ALA A 56 -1.41 -5.34 1.12
C ALA A 56 -1.60 -3.94 0.54
N LEU A 57 -1.28 -2.89 1.31
CA LEU A 57 -1.30 -1.50 0.83
C LEU A 57 -0.39 -1.30 -0.38
N LEU A 58 0.85 -1.80 -0.33
CA LEU A 58 1.77 -1.71 -1.45
C LEU A 58 1.28 -2.48 -2.67
N ARG A 59 0.83 -3.73 -2.49
CA ARG A 59 0.31 -4.56 -3.59
C ARG A 59 -0.83 -3.88 -4.32
N THR A 60 -1.87 -3.44 -3.59
CA THR A 60 -3.02 -2.74 -4.18
C THR A 60 -2.60 -1.47 -4.93
N SER A 61 -1.50 -0.86 -4.50
CA SER A 61 -0.96 0.31 -5.15
C SER A 61 -0.24 0.00 -6.46
N PHE A 62 0.55 -1.07 -6.50
CA PHE A 62 1.17 -1.53 -7.74
C PHE A 62 0.10 -2.02 -8.74
N GLU A 63 -0.93 -2.71 -8.26
CA GLU A 63 -2.07 -3.12 -9.09
C GLU A 63 -2.80 -1.92 -9.71
N ALA A 64 -3.01 -0.85 -8.95
CA ALA A 64 -3.61 0.38 -9.47
C ALA A 64 -2.72 1.06 -10.54
N LEU A 65 -1.40 1.05 -10.34
CA LEU A 65 -0.44 1.62 -11.29
C LEU A 65 -0.40 0.80 -12.60
N ALA A 66 -0.41 -0.54 -12.48
CA ALA A 66 -0.45 -1.45 -13.62
C ALA A 66 -1.75 -1.31 -14.41
N ALA A 67 -2.90 -1.27 -13.73
CA ALA A 67 -4.20 -1.07 -14.38
C ALA A 67 -4.28 0.28 -15.11
N ARG A 68 -3.63 1.32 -14.56
CA ARG A 68 -3.51 2.62 -15.23
C ARG A 68 -2.64 2.52 -16.49
N ALA A 69 -1.52 1.82 -16.43
CA ALA A 69 -0.66 1.58 -17.60
C ALA A 69 -1.40 0.83 -18.72
N ASP A 70 -2.16 -0.21 -18.37
CA ASP A 70 -2.99 -0.95 -19.33
C ASP A 70 -4.06 -0.07 -19.99
N ALA A 71 -4.70 0.82 -19.22
CA ALA A 71 -5.71 1.74 -19.73
C ALA A 71 -5.15 2.82 -20.69
N LEU A 72 -3.83 3.05 -20.68
CA LEU A 72 -3.18 4.03 -21.56
C LEU A 72 -2.75 3.41 -22.90
N GLN A 73 -2.65 2.08 -22.99
CA GLN A 73 -2.36 1.37 -24.24
C GLN A 73 -3.48 1.50 -25.28
N THR A 74 -4.69 1.87 -24.84
CA THR A 74 -5.88 2.01 -25.70
C THR A 74 -6.17 3.45 -26.11
N GLN A 75 -5.30 4.41 -25.75
CA GLN A 75 -5.48 5.82 -26.12
C GLN A 75 -4.74 6.18 -27.42
N ASP A 76 -5.40 6.97 -28.26
CA ASP A 76 -4.88 7.42 -29.56
C ASP A 76 -3.65 8.37 -29.43
N ASP A 77 -3.48 9.04 -28.28
CA ASP A 77 -2.32 9.89 -27.97
C ASP A 77 -1.46 9.29 -26.84
N SER A 78 -0.76 8.22 -27.19
CA SER A 78 0.09 7.44 -26.28
C SER A 78 1.22 8.24 -25.62
N ALA A 79 1.69 9.33 -26.23
CA ALA A 79 2.77 10.16 -25.68
C ALA A 79 2.28 11.05 -24.53
N SER A 80 1.14 11.72 -24.70
CA SER A 80 0.52 12.54 -23.64
C SER A 80 0.01 11.68 -22.48
N ALA A 81 -0.53 10.51 -22.81
CA ALA A 81 -0.92 9.47 -21.87
C ALA A 81 0.25 8.98 -20.99
N LEU A 82 1.42 8.72 -21.61
CA LEU A 82 2.64 8.32 -20.90
C LEU A 82 3.17 9.41 -19.97
N VAL A 83 3.19 10.68 -20.42
CA VAL A 83 3.64 11.80 -19.59
C VAL A 83 2.72 11.99 -18.37
N SER A 84 1.40 11.89 -18.57
CA SER A 84 0.43 11.97 -17.47
C SER A 84 0.60 10.83 -16.49
N TRP A 85 0.85 9.61 -16.98
CA TRP A 85 1.15 8.47 -16.13
C TRP A 85 2.45 8.63 -15.35
N LEU A 86 3.51 9.13 -15.96
CA LEU A 86 4.78 9.40 -15.27
C LEU A 86 4.60 10.46 -14.18
N GLN A 87 3.82 11.51 -14.43
CA GLN A 87 3.51 12.54 -13.43
C GLN A 87 2.67 11.99 -12.27
N GLU A 88 1.63 11.20 -12.57
CA GLU A 88 0.84 10.48 -11.57
C GLU A 88 1.75 9.52 -10.76
N THR A 89 2.67 8.81 -11.42
CA THR A 89 3.61 7.87 -10.79
C THR A 89 4.59 8.59 -9.85
N ILE A 90 5.11 9.74 -10.26
CA ILE A 90 6.01 10.57 -9.45
C ILE A 90 5.27 11.14 -8.23
N ALA A 91 4.04 11.66 -8.41
CA ALA A 91 3.20 12.12 -7.30
C ALA A 91 2.88 10.98 -6.31
N PHE A 92 2.58 9.80 -6.84
CA PHE A 92 2.33 8.57 -6.10
C PHE A 92 3.55 8.05 -5.33
N THR A 93 4.77 8.37 -5.78
CA THR A 93 6.01 8.05 -5.04
C THR A 93 6.22 9.03 -3.87
N HIS A 94 5.84 10.30 -4.04
CA HIS A 94 5.93 11.31 -2.98
C HIS A 94 4.94 11.05 -1.82
N GLU A 95 3.68 10.72 -2.10
CA GLU A 95 2.66 10.39 -1.08
C GLU A 95 2.95 9.08 -0.31
N ARG A 96 3.91 8.28 -0.77
CA ARG A 96 4.24 6.98 -0.17
C ARG A 96 5.62 6.89 0.46
N ARG A 97 6.34 8.00 0.49
CA ARG A 97 7.60 8.08 1.24
C ARG A 97 7.43 7.59 2.67
N ASP A 98 6.28 7.82 3.28
CA ASP A 98 5.98 7.45 4.65
C ASP A 98 5.69 5.96 4.83
N LEU A 99 5.12 5.29 3.82
CA LEU A 99 4.94 3.84 3.80
C LEU A 99 6.27 3.11 3.58
N ILE A 100 7.12 3.66 2.70
CA ILE A 100 8.48 3.16 2.48
C ILE A 100 9.33 3.38 3.73
N ALA A 101 9.22 4.54 4.38
CA ALA A 101 9.88 4.83 5.65
C ALA A 101 9.39 3.91 6.77
N ALA A 102 8.09 3.62 6.86
CA ALA A 102 7.53 2.66 7.82
C ALA A 102 8.06 1.24 7.60
N LEU A 103 8.27 0.81 6.34
CA LEU A 103 8.89 -0.48 6.01
C LEU A 103 10.39 -0.50 6.29
N ALA A 104 11.11 0.59 5.99
CA ALA A 104 12.52 0.74 6.31
C ALA A 104 12.76 0.72 7.83
N TRP A 105 11.90 1.40 8.60
CA TRP A 105 11.88 1.33 10.05
C TRP A 105 11.58 -0.09 10.55
N LEU A 106 10.65 -0.80 9.92
CA LEU A 106 10.36 -2.20 10.26
C LEU A 106 11.58 -3.12 10.02
N ARG A 107 12.35 -2.87 8.95
CA ARG A 107 13.61 -3.59 8.66
C ARG A 107 14.65 -3.40 9.75
N GLU A 108 14.73 -2.20 10.33
CA GLU A 108 15.68 -1.87 11.40
C GLU A 108 15.33 -2.52 12.75
N GLN A 109 14.16 -3.17 12.86
CA GLN A 109 13.82 -3.97 14.04
C GLN A 109 14.34 -5.41 13.90
N PRO A 110 15.15 -5.91 14.85
CA PRO A 110 15.84 -7.20 14.73
C PRO A 110 14.92 -8.42 14.63
N SER A 111 13.65 -8.33 15.04
CA SER A 111 12.65 -9.39 14.89
C SER A 111 11.99 -9.47 13.50
N HIS A 112 12.20 -8.48 12.64
CA HIS A 112 11.48 -8.31 11.36
C HIS A 112 12.37 -8.20 10.12
N ALA A 113 13.69 -8.04 10.28
CA ALA A 113 14.66 -7.84 9.20
C ALA A 113 14.58 -8.90 8.07
N ALA A 114 14.50 -10.19 8.43
CA ALA A 114 14.51 -11.28 7.44
C ALA A 114 13.27 -11.31 6.49
N ARG A 115 12.13 -10.77 6.91
CA ARG A 115 10.92 -10.68 6.07
C ARG A 115 10.88 -9.37 5.26
N ALA A 116 11.42 -8.28 5.84
CA ALA A 116 11.55 -6.99 5.17
C ALA A 116 12.51 -7.03 3.97
N ASP A 117 13.62 -7.77 4.04
CA ASP A 117 14.58 -7.89 2.95
C ASP A 117 13.98 -8.53 1.69
N ARG A 118 13.13 -9.55 1.84
CA ARG A 118 12.42 -10.17 0.72
C ARG A 118 11.47 -9.18 0.02
N LEU A 119 10.84 -8.30 0.79
CA LEU A 119 9.88 -7.32 0.28
C LEU A 119 10.56 -6.16 -0.43
N PHE A 120 11.68 -5.67 0.11
CA PHE A 120 12.45 -4.62 -0.53
C PHE A 120 12.98 -5.08 -1.89
N GLY A 121 13.42 -6.35 -2.01
CA GLY A 121 13.83 -6.93 -3.28
C GLY A 121 12.72 -6.97 -4.33
N VAL A 122 11.48 -7.31 -3.94
CA VAL A 122 10.33 -7.33 -4.86
C VAL A 122 9.93 -5.91 -5.30
N ILE A 123 9.96 -4.94 -4.38
CA ILE A 123 9.61 -3.54 -4.67
C ILE A 123 10.68 -2.87 -5.54
N ALA A 124 11.97 -3.01 -5.18
CA ALA A 124 13.06 -2.46 -5.96
C ALA A 124 13.13 -3.09 -7.36
N GLY A 125 12.86 -4.40 -7.46
CA GLY A 125 12.78 -5.10 -8.74
C GLY A 125 11.61 -4.65 -9.63
N ALA A 126 10.49 -4.20 -9.03
CA ALA A 126 9.33 -3.70 -9.77
C ALA A 126 9.46 -2.23 -10.21
N ILE A 127 10.39 -1.47 -9.64
CA ILE A 127 10.65 -0.05 -9.97
C ILE A 127 11.82 0.10 -10.96
N LEU A 128 12.73 -0.89 -11.05
CA LEU A 128 13.96 -0.85 -11.85
C LEU A 128 13.88 -1.61 -13.19
N VAL A 129 12.67 -1.87 -13.71
CA VAL A 129 12.44 -2.41 -15.07
C VAL A 129 11.75 -1.36 -15.91
#